data_AF-A0A7C0VFX7-F1
#
_entry.id   AF-A0A7C0VFX7-F1
#
_cell.length_a   1.000
_cell.length_b   1.000
_cell.length_c   1.000
_cell.angle_alpha   90.00
_cell.angle_beta   90.00
_cell.angle_gamma   90.00
#
_symmetry.space_group_name_H-M   'P 1'
#
loop_
_entity.id
_entity.type
_entity.pdbx_description
1 polymer ?
#
loop_
_entity_poly.entity_id
_entity_poly.type
_entity_poly.pdbx_seq_one_letter_code
_entity_poly.pdbx_strand_id
1 'polypeptide(L)'
;MNKNHSSPKFISLLWVIVLSGGGGLIFSSLARWSNYRIGHHHFSFSLFPFLLGVTLSFFGFALLATWLAKIIRAGQNKINHPVVKVFSLIPTSKLGFFSPFLIYYLTPLLHRYYLDNADFRFRLAALFFLPLIFFLILVLYHRWAISLEFPLISKSIQFFSRLSSRQKVILLVLTAFIIYHLLAFILVAQGLSFSGDEPYYLLNTHSLLHDQDINLANNYAHQDYFHFYSQKDNPGFRLGIYARQGKKGPDYLYPINLFGVSLLVLPHYWLSHFFGGKWLVFLLKSSLALWAALLGGQLYLLVKEIWSNEKIALSIWLLSSFSAPILFYAVHIYPEIPIAFFSIFLYRKLRLANLSNRALVGYGLLLGLFPWFGLKYNIIFWAFFLLFLYHLYRRRASCSWRPGVFFSFFPLLSMVSFYLFIYSLYGSFSPFSVYEGVLTPEKFQALKTALLEYPLRMR
;
A
#
# COMPACT_ATOMS: atom_id res chain seq x y z
N MET A 1 -35.87 -42.76 4.53
CA MET A 1 -35.03 -41.58 4.23
C MET A 1 -33.59 -41.87 4.64
N ASN A 2 -32.76 -42.26 3.67
CA ASN A 2 -31.34 -42.55 3.87
C ASN A 2 -30.55 -41.27 4.18
N LYS A 3 -29.98 -41.16 5.38
CA LYS A 3 -28.95 -40.16 5.68
C LYS A 3 -27.65 -40.61 5.00
N ASN A 4 -27.30 -39.96 3.89
CA ASN A 4 -25.99 -40.07 3.26
C ASN A 4 -24.90 -39.60 4.23
N HIS A 5 -24.34 -40.53 5.01
CA HIS A 5 -23.08 -40.35 5.71
C HIS A 5 -21.91 -40.43 4.71
N SER A 6 -21.75 -39.42 3.85
CA SER A 6 -20.45 -39.18 3.21
C SER A 6 -19.48 -38.80 4.34
N SER A 7 -18.66 -39.78 4.74
CA SER A 7 -17.88 -39.73 5.98
C SER A 7 -16.93 -38.52 6.03
N PRO A 8 -16.77 -37.84 7.18
CA PRO A 8 -15.84 -36.72 7.35
C PRO A 8 -14.39 -37.05 6.94
N LYS A 9 -14.04 -38.35 6.88
CA LYS A 9 -12.74 -38.86 6.42
C LYS A 9 -12.50 -38.65 4.93
N PHE A 10 -13.54 -38.78 4.10
CA PHE A 10 -13.44 -38.59 2.66
C PHE A 10 -13.12 -37.13 2.31
N ILE A 11 -13.74 -36.19 3.03
CA ILE A 11 -13.50 -34.75 2.84
C ILE A 11 -12.06 -34.39 3.19
N SER A 12 -11.53 -34.87 4.32
CA SER A 12 -10.14 -34.59 4.71
C SER A 12 -9.12 -35.19 3.74
N LEU A 13 -9.38 -36.39 3.20
CA LEU A 13 -8.51 -37.00 2.19
C LEU A 13 -8.52 -36.20 0.88
N LEU A 14 -9.71 -35.80 0.41
CA LEU A 14 -9.86 -34.98 -0.80
C LEU A 14 -9.08 -33.65 -0.65
N TRP A 15 -9.15 -33.02 0.53
CA TRP A 15 -8.40 -31.80 0.81
C TRP A 15 -6.88 -31.98 0.73
N VAL A 16 -6.34 -33.07 1.28
CA VAL A 16 -4.89 -33.37 1.17
C VAL A 16 -4.50 -33.61 -0.28
N ILE A 17 -5.33 -34.30 -1.07
CA ILE A 17 -5.10 -34.52 -2.50
C ILE A 17 -5.05 -33.18 -3.25
N VAL A 18 -6.02 -32.28 -3.00
CA VAL A 18 -6.06 -30.93 -3.60
C VAL A 18 -4.79 -30.15 -3.24
N LEU A 19 -4.41 -30.07 -1.97
CA LEU A 19 -3.21 -29.34 -1.55
C LEU A 19 -1.93 -29.92 -2.19
N SER A 20 -1.88 -31.24 -2.33
CA SER A 20 -0.76 -31.94 -2.97
C SER A 20 -0.63 -31.58 -4.45
N GLY A 21 -1.76 -31.35 -5.15
CA GLY A 21 -1.77 -30.83 -6.51
C GLY A 21 -1.03 -29.49 -6.65
N GLY A 22 -1.24 -28.56 -5.72
CA GLY A 22 -0.50 -27.31 -5.64
C GLY A 22 1.01 -27.54 -5.42
N GLY A 23 1.35 -28.47 -4.53
CA GLY A 23 2.76 -28.87 -4.31
C GLY A 23 3.43 -29.41 -5.58
N GLY A 24 2.73 -30.22 -6.37
CA GLY A 24 3.19 -30.67 -7.68
C GLY A 24 3.60 -29.53 -8.62
N LEU A 25 2.84 -28.42 -8.63
CA LEU A 25 3.16 -27.24 -9.46
C LEU A 25 4.47 -26.57 -9.03
N ILE A 26 4.72 -26.46 -7.71
CA ILE A 26 5.99 -25.93 -7.19
C ILE A 26 7.16 -26.81 -7.60
N PHE A 27 7.07 -28.13 -7.41
CA PHE A 27 8.14 -29.05 -7.80
C PHE A 27 8.39 -29.07 -9.31
N SER A 28 7.33 -28.91 -10.13
CA SER A 28 7.48 -28.72 -11.57
C SER A 28 8.26 -27.45 -11.92
N SER A 29 8.15 -26.40 -11.11
CA SER A 29 8.94 -25.18 -11.25
C SER A 29 10.38 -25.34 -10.74
N LEU A 30 10.58 -26.06 -9.63
CA LEU A 30 11.91 -26.29 -9.03
C LEU A 30 12.80 -27.19 -9.90
N ALA A 31 12.23 -28.20 -10.57
CA ALA A 31 12.98 -29.13 -11.41
C ALA A 31 13.63 -28.48 -12.64
N ARG A 32 13.21 -27.25 -13.00
CA ARG A 32 13.75 -26.50 -14.15
C ARG A 32 14.47 -25.22 -13.74
N TRP A 33 14.82 -25.09 -12.46
CA TRP A 33 15.46 -23.92 -11.85
C TRP A 33 16.64 -23.39 -12.69
N SER A 34 17.50 -24.27 -13.21
CA SER A 34 18.68 -23.89 -14.00
C SER A 34 18.38 -23.32 -15.40
N ASN A 35 17.18 -23.52 -15.94
CA ASN A 35 16.83 -23.20 -17.32
C ASN A 35 16.02 -21.90 -17.49
N TYR A 36 15.70 -21.19 -16.40
CA TYR A 36 14.94 -19.94 -16.48
C TYR A 36 15.83 -18.79 -16.95
N ARG A 37 15.57 -18.36 -18.18
CA ARG A 37 16.13 -17.16 -18.82
C ARG A 37 15.02 -16.13 -19.00
N ILE A 38 15.38 -14.85 -18.93
CA ILE A 38 14.48 -13.68 -19.06
C ILE A 38 13.60 -13.76 -20.34
N GLY A 39 14.03 -14.47 -21.39
CA GLY A 39 13.24 -14.66 -22.62
C GLY A 39 12.12 -15.72 -22.57
N HIS A 40 11.99 -16.50 -21.50
CA HIS A 40 10.99 -17.58 -21.40
C HIS A 40 10.09 -17.39 -20.17
N HIS A 41 9.02 -16.61 -20.32
CA HIS A 41 8.01 -16.32 -19.29
C HIS A 41 6.81 -17.28 -19.29
N HIS A 42 7.02 -18.54 -19.70
CA HIS A 42 5.95 -19.54 -19.76
C HIS A 42 6.16 -20.64 -18.73
N PHE A 43 5.10 -20.93 -17.97
CA PHE A 43 5.06 -22.11 -17.12
C PHE A 43 5.05 -23.37 -18.01
N SER A 44 6.18 -24.07 -18.06
CA SER A 44 6.30 -25.34 -18.77
C SER A 44 5.96 -26.50 -17.83
N PHE A 45 4.76 -27.06 -17.96
CA PHE A 45 4.33 -28.19 -17.16
C PHE A 45 5.19 -29.43 -17.48
N SER A 46 5.67 -30.11 -16.43
CA SER A 46 6.45 -31.35 -16.56
C SER A 46 5.82 -32.44 -15.71
N LEU A 47 5.28 -33.48 -16.37
CA LEU A 47 4.48 -34.51 -15.70
C LEU A 47 5.25 -35.25 -14.60
N PHE A 48 6.50 -35.64 -14.85
CA PHE A 48 7.29 -36.40 -13.89
C PHE A 48 7.61 -35.61 -12.60
N PRO A 49 8.21 -34.39 -12.66
CA PRO A 49 8.37 -33.54 -11.48
C PRO A 49 7.07 -33.18 -10.77
N PHE A 50 5.99 -33.00 -11.53
CA PHE A 50 4.67 -32.74 -10.96
C PHE A 50 4.19 -33.92 -10.11
N LEU A 51 4.17 -35.15 -10.66
CA LEU A 51 3.74 -36.34 -9.94
C LEU A 51 4.61 -36.63 -8.71
N LEU A 52 5.93 -36.47 -8.84
CA LEU A 52 6.86 -36.57 -7.72
C LEU A 52 6.53 -35.54 -6.63
N GLY A 53 6.30 -34.28 -7.02
CA GLY A 53 5.91 -33.20 -6.11
C GLY A 53 4.57 -33.41 -5.43
N VAL A 54 3.56 -33.93 -6.14
CA VAL A 54 2.28 -34.34 -5.56
C VAL A 54 2.50 -35.40 -4.50
N THR A 55 3.32 -36.40 -4.78
CA THR A 55 3.58 -37.52 -3.87
C THR A 55 4.32 -37.04 -2.61
N LEU A 56 5.39 -36.27 -2.77
CA LEU A 56 6.15 -35.72 -1.64
C LEU A 56 5.30 -34.78 -0.79
N SER A 57 4.50 -33.91 -1.43
CA SER A 57 3.60 -32.99 -0.75
C SER A 57 2.49 -33.72 0.00
N PHE A 58 1.97 -34.82 -0.57
CA PHE A 58 0.97 -35.67 0.08
C PHE A 58 1.48 -36.25 1.40
N PHE A 59 2.68 -36.84 1.39
CA PHE A 59 3.32 -37.33 2.62
C PHE A 59 3.67 -36.18 3.58
N GLY A 60 4.14 -35.05 3.07
CA GLY A 60 4.43 -33.86 3.87
C GLY A 60 3.20 -33.32 4.60
N PHE A 61 2.07 -33.17 3.91
CA PHE A 61 0.80 -32.77 4.52
C PHE A 61 0.25 -33.82 5.48
N ALA A 62 0.42 -35.11 5.19
CA ALA A 62 0.06 -36.17 6.13
C ALA A 62 0.90 -36.08 7.42
N LEU A 63 2.21 -35.82 7.32
CA LEU A 63 3.07 -35.60 8.50
C LEU A 63 2.64 -34.36 9.28
N LEU A 64 2.44 -33.22 8.61
CA LEU A 64 1.95 -31.99 9.25
C LEU A 64 0.59 -32.18 9.92
N ALA A 65 -0.31 -32.97 9.32
CA ALA A 65 -1.60 -33.33 9.88
C ALA A 65 -1.46 -34.16 11.16
N THR A 66 -0.57 -35.16 11.16
CA THR A 66 -0.29 -35.96 12.37
C THR A 66 0.33 -35.12 13.47
N TRP A 67 1.23 -34.20 13.12
CA TRP A 67 1.86 -33.27 14.04
C TRP A 67 0.84 -32.29 14.65
N LEU A 68 -0.01 -31.70 13.82
CA LEU A 68 -1.11 -30.84 14.25
C LEU A 68 -2.05 -31.57 15.21
N ALA A 69 -2.44 -32.81 14.87
CA ALA A 69 -3.29 -33.62 15.73
C ALA A 69 -2.64 -33.93 17.08
N LYS A 70 -1.32 -34.21 17.13
CA LYS A 70 -0.58 -34.37 18.39
C LYS A 70 -0.59 -33.08 19.21
N ILE A 71 -0.37 -31.92 18.60
CA ILE A 71 -0.37 -30.62 19.30
C ILE A 71 -1.75 -30.28 19.86
N ILE A 72 -2.81 -30.49 19.09
CA ILE A 72 -4.19 -30.23 19.53
C ILE A 72 -4.56 -31.19 20.68
N ARG A 73 -4.20 -32.47 20.58
CA ARG A 73 -4.47 -33.47 21.63
C ARG A 73 -3.65 -33.27 22.90
N ALA A 74 -2.43 -32.75 22.81
CA ALA A 74 -1.61 -32.43 23.98
C ALA A 74 -2.22 -31.33 24.88
N GLY A 75 -3.22 -30.58 24.39
CA GLY A 75 -4.01 -29.63 25.19
C GLY A 75 -5.30 -30.20 25.80
N GLN A 76 -5.64 -31.47 25.55
CA GLN A 76 -6.83 -32.13 26.09
C GLN A 76 -6.40 -33.38 26.87
N ASN A 77 -6.64 -33.40 28.19
CA ASN A 77 -6.28 -34.53 29.03
C ASN A 77 -6.95 -35.84 28.55
N LYS A 78 -6.10 -36.87 28.40
CA LYS A 78 -6.39 -38.31 28.19
C LYS A 78 -7.12 -38.70 26.89
N ILE A 79 -6.46 -39.52 26.07
CA ILE A 79 -6.77 -40.94 25.83
C ILE A 79 -5.61 -41.56 25.03
N ASN A 80 -5.03 -42.62 25.59
CA ASN A 80 -4.02 -43.46 24.94
C ASN A 80 -4.71 -44.38 23.92
N HIS A 81 -4.41 -44.21 22.63
CA HIS A 81 -4.49 -45.32 21.68
C HIS A 81 -3.28 -45.31 20.75
N PRO A 82 -2.57 -46.45 20.64
CA PRO A 82 -1.40 -46.56 19.78
C PRO A 82 -1.83 -46.66 18.31
N VAL A 83 -1.13 -45.92 17.46
CA VAL A 83 -0.79 -46.23 16.05
C VAL A 83 -1.91 -46.31 14.98
N VAL A 84 -3.21 -46.29 15.28
CA VAL A 84 -4.22 -46.60 14.24
C VAL A 84 -4.76 -45.36 13.48
N LYS A 85 -4.47 -45.32 12.16
CA LYS A 85 -5.06 -44.54 11.03
C LYS A 85 -4.64 -43.07 10.86
N VAL A 86 -3.54 -42.88 10.10
CA VAL A 86 -3.04 -41.61 9.53
C VAL A 86 -4.15 -40.78 8.83
N PHE A 87 -5.14 -41.44 8.23
CA PHE A 87 -6.19 -40.79 7.43
C PHE A 87 -7.43 -40.31 8.22
N SER A 88 -7.50 -40.54 9.53
CA SER A 88 -8.64 -40.13 10.37
C SER A 88 -8.39 -38.88 11.23
N LEU A 89 -7.29 -38.15 11.01
CA LEU A 89 -6.73 -37.26 12.02
C LEU A 89 -7.02 -35.76 11.89
N ILE A 90 -7.51 -35.25 10.75
CA ILE A 90 -7.93 -33.84 10.66
C ILE A 90 -9.46 -33.79 10.75
N PRO A 91 -10.03 -33.35 11.89
CA PRO A 91 -11.44 -32.98 11.94
C PRO A 91 -11.73 -32.00 10.82
N THR A 92 -12.85 -32.12 10.13
CA THR A 92 -13.23 -31.18 9.06
C THR A 92 -13.20 -29.73 9.52
N SER A 93 -13.46 -29.47 10.81
CA SER A 93 -13.34 -28.17 11.47
C SER A 93 -11.91 -27.61 11.60
N LYS A 94 -10.87 -28.39 11.28
CA LYS A 94 -9.44 -28.02 11.37
C LYS A 94 -8.74 -28.04 10.02
N LEU A 95 -9.46 -28.27 8.91
CA LEU A 95 -8.90 -28.18 7.56
C LEU A 95 -8.40 -26.77 7.23
N GLY A 96 -8.98 -25.74 7.85
CA GLY A 96 -8.59 -24.34 7.68
C GLY A 96 -7.11 -24.04 8.00
N PHE A 97 -6.44 -24.85 8.82
CA PHE A 97 -5.00 -24.66 9.11
C PHE A 97 -4.15 -24.81 7.86
N PHE A 98 -4.56 -25.66 6.92
CA PHE A 98 -3.82 -25.93 5.70
C PHE A 98 -4.21 -25.00 4.54
N SER A 99 -5.19 -24.12 4.73
CA SER A 99 -5.62 -23.16 3.70
C SER A 99 -4.49 -22.27 3.15
N PRO A 100 -3.44 -21.86 3.90
CA PRO A 100 -2.35 -21.06 3.33
C PRO A 100 -1.64 -21.77 2.16
N PHE A 101 -1.60 -23.11 2.15
CA PHE A 101 -0.92 -23.88 1.11
C PHE A 101 -1.67 -23.89 -0.23
N LEU A 102 -2.93 -23.42 -0.29
CA LEU A 102 -3.64 -23.21 -1.55
C LEU A 102 -2.92 -22.21 -2.46
N ILE A 103 -2.11 -21.31 -1.90
CA ILE A 103 -1.34 -20.35 -2.68
C ILE A 103 -0.36 -21.02 -3.65
N TYR A 104 0.02 -22.30 -3.42
CA TYR A 104 0.88 -23.05 -4.33
C TYR A 104 0.29 -23.16 -5.74
N TYR A 105 -1.03 -23.06 -5.90
CA TYR A 105 -1.69 -22.99 -7.20
C TYR A 105 -1.39 -21.71 -7.99
N LEU A 106 -0.85 -20.68 -7.35
CA LEU A 106 -0.39 -19.47 -8.03
C LEU A 106 1.00 -19.63 -8.66
N THR A 107 1.66 -20.79 -8.51
CA THR A 107 2.99 -21.04 -9.10
C THR A 107 3.05 -20.70 -10.59
N PRO A 108 2.09 -21.10 -11.46
CA PRO A 108 2.16 -20.74 -12.88
C PRO A 108 2.15 -19.23 -13.14
N LEU A 109 1.51 -18.43 -12.28
CA LEU A 109 1.48 -16.97 -12.41
C LEU A 109 2.84 -16.33 -12.10
N LEU A 110 3.64 -16.92 -11.21
CA LEU A 110 4.99 -16.44 -10.92
C LEU A 110 5.91 -16.46 -12.15
N HIS A 111 5.67 -17.36 -13.11
CA HIS A 111 6.49 -17.49 -14.31
C HIS A 111 6.25 -16.36 -15.30
N ARG A 112 5.12 -15.66 -15.16
CA ARG A 112 4.72 -14.58 -16.07
C ARG A 112 5.36 -13.24 -15.72
N TYR A 113 5.67 -13.00 -14.44
CA TYR A 113 6.10 -11.69 -13.95
C TYR A 113 7.23 -11.83 -12.92
N TYR A 114 8.47 -11.90 -13.42
CA TYR A 114 9.69 -11.83 -12.62
C TYR A 114 10.74 -10.99 -13.36
N LEU A 115 11.60 -10.30 -12.61
CA LEU A 115 12.59 -9.38 -13.17
C LEU A 115 13.83 -10.11 -13.69
N ASP A 116 14.37 -11.00 -12.87
CA ASP A 116 15.53 -11.81 -13.19
C ASP A 116 15.46 -13.17 -12.48
N ASN A 117 16.49 -14.00 -12.66
CA ASN A 117 16.55 -15.32 -12.05
C ASN A 117 16.60 -15.24 -10.52
N ALA A 118 17.23 -14.21 -9.93
CA ALA A 118 17.32 -14.05 -8.48
C ALA A 118 15.96 -13.68 -7.86
N ASP A 119 15.23 -12.75 -8.47
CA ASP A 119 13.86 -12.37 -8.12
C ASP A 119 12.91 -13.56 -8.22
N PHE A 120 12.98 -14.32 -9.32
CA PHE A 120 12.17 -15.53 -9.48
C PHE A 120 12.45 -16.57 -8.37
N ARG A 121 13.73 -16.82 -8.06
CA ARG A 121 14.13 -17.71 -6.95
C ARG A 121 13.57 -17.25 -5.62
N PHE A 122 13.70 -15.95 -5.34
CA PHE A 122 13.21 -15.37 -4.11
C PHE A 122 11.69 -15.53 -4.00
N ARG A 123 10.94 -15.23 -5.07
CA ARG A 123 9.48 -15.41 -5.11
C ARG A 123 9.05 -16.86 -4.95
N LEU A 124 9.74 -17.79 -5.61
CA LEU A 124 9.44 -19.22 -5.50
C LEU A 124 9.74 -19.75 -4.09
N ALA A 125 10.85 -19.34 -3.49
CA ALA A 125 11.17 -19.64 -2.11
C ALA A 125 10.14 -19.04 -1.15
N ALA A 126 9.74 -17.78 -1.36
CA ALA A 126 8.70 -17.14 -0.56
C ALA A 126 7.36 -17.86 -0.69
N LEU A 127 6.96 -18.28 -1.90
CA LEU A 127 5.73 -19.05 -2.13
C LEU A 127 5.76 -20.38 -1.39
N PHE A 128 6.92 -21.01 -1.25
CA PHE A 128 7.09 -22.27 -0.51
C PHE A 128 7.09 -22.05 1.02
N PHE A 129 7.87 -21.09 1.52
CA PHE A 129 8.08 -20.92 2.96
C PHE A 129 6.99 -20.09 3.66
N LEU A 130 6.39 -19.09 3.00
CA LEU A 130 5.36 -18.25 3.63
C LEU A 130 4.15 -19.06 4.11
N PRO A 131 3.57 -19.99 3.33
CA PRO A 131 2.46 -20.83 3.79
C PRO A 131 2.80 -21.67 5.01
N LEU A 132 4.05 -22.16 5.10
CA LEU A 132 4.52 -22.90 6.27
C LEU A 132 4.59 -21.99 7.50
N ILE A 133 5.11 -20.77 7.35
CA ILE A 133 5.12 -19.77 8.43
C ILE A 133 3.69 -19.45 8.87
N PHE A 134 2.76 -19.21 7.93
CA PHE A 134 1.35 -18.97 8.24
C PHE A 134 0.69 -20.17 8.92
N PHE A 135 0.95 -21.39 8.45
CA PHE A 135 0.49 -22.62 9.11
C PHE A 135 0.97 -22.65 10.55
N LEU A 136 2.27 -22.43 10.80
CA LEU A 136 2.84 -22.39 12.14
C LEU A 136 2.20 -21.28 13.00
N ILE A 137 1.98 -20.09 12.44
CA ILE A 137 1.27 -19.00 13.13
C ILE A 137 -0.15 -19.42 13.50
N LEU A 138 -0.89 -20.11 12.62
CA LEU A 138 -2.23 -20.61 12.93
C LEU A 138 -2.20 -21.67 14.03
N VAL A 139 -1.25 -22.61 13.98
CA VAL A 139 -1.04 -23.64 15.02
C VAL A 139 -0.69 -23.00 16.36
N LEU A 140 0.25 -22.05 16.35
CA LEU A 140 0.61 -21.27 17.52
C LEU A 140 -0.60 -20.50 18.02
N TYR A 141 -1.31 -19.73 17.18
CA TYR A 141 -2.52 -19.00 17.58
C TYR A 141 -3.57 -19.91 18.22
N HIS A 142 -3.81 -21.09 17.65
CA HIS A 142 -4.79 -22.02 18.20
C HIS A 142 -4.36 -22.59 19.56
N ARG A 143 -3.07 -22.90 19.72
CA ARG A 143 -2.50 -23.32 21.00
C ARG A 143 -2.45 -22.16 22.00
N TRP A 144 -2.09 -20.96 21.55
CA TRP A 144 -2.02 -19.71 22.30
C TRP A 144 -3.39 -19.28 22.83
N ALA A 145 -4.45 -19.47 22.04
CA ALA A 145 -5.83 -19.22 22.46
C ALA A 145 -6.30 -20.17 23.57
N ILE A 146 -5.58 -21.28 23.80
CA ILE A 146 -5.94 -22.31 24.78
C ILE A 146 -5.05 -22.25 26.03
N SER A 147 -3.76 -21.87 25.95
CA SER A 147 -2.81 -22.22 27.02
C SER A 147 -1.84 -21.18 27.57
N LEU A 148 -1.70 -19.94 27.08
CA LEU A 148 -0.77 -18.98 27.71
C LEU A 148 -1.20 -17.51 27.54
N GLU A 149 -1.61 -16.88 28.65
CA GLU A 149 -1.48 -15.43 28.80
C GLU A 149 0.02 -15.11 28.88
N PHE A 150 0.64 -14.68 27.78
CA PHE A 150 1.99 -14.11 27.87
C PHE A 150 1.92 -12.85 28.74
N PRO A 151 2.57 -12.81 29.91
CA PRO A 151 2.37 -11.73 30.86
C PRO A 151 2.76 -10.37 30.26
N LEU A 152 3.72 -10.31 29.34
CA LEU A 152 4.11 -9.06 28.66
C LEU A 152 3.06 -8.60 27.63
N ILE A 153 2.48 -9.51 26.85
CA ILE A 153 1.47 -9.18 25.84
C ILE A 153 0.14 -8.84 26.54
N SER A 154 -0.25 -9.61 27.55
CA SER A 154 -1.45 -9.33 28.34
C SER A 154 -1.31 -8.01 29.10
N LYS A 155 -0.14 -7.73 29.71
CA LYS A 155 0.15 -6.41 30.30
C LYS A 155 0.11 -5.28 29.28
N SER A 156 0.65 -5.47 28.08
CA SER A 156 0.64 -4.45 27.02
C SER A 156 -0.76 -4.19 26.50
N ILE A 157 -1.58 -5.23 26.31
CA ILE A 157 -2.99 -5.11 25.92
C ILE A 157 -3.80 -4.44 27.02
N GLN A 158 -3.57 -4.80 28.29
CA GLN A 158 -4.23 -4.16 29.44
C GLN A 158 -3.79 -2.70 29.63
N PHE A 159 -2.51 -2.39 29.43
CA PHE A 159 -2.02 -1.03 29.44
C PHE A 159 -2.69 -0.21 28.33
N PHE A 160 -2.67 -0.74 27.10
CA PHE A 160 -3.29 -0.09 25.95
C PHE A 160 -4.79 0.11 26.18
N SER A 161 -5.51 -0.88 26.70
CA SER A 161 -6.95 -0.78 26.91
C SER A 161 -7.35 0.31 27.92
N ARG A 162 -6.50 0.60 28.91
CA ARG A 162 -6.68 1.67 29.90
C ARG A 162 -6.49 3.09 29.34
N LEU A 163 -5.80 3.22 28.20
CA LEU A 163 -5.56 4.53 27.59
C LEU A 163 -6.86 5.13 27.03
N SER A 164 -6.98 6.45 27.10
CA SER A 164 -8.03 7.19 26.40
C SER A 164 -7.88 7.05 24.88
N SER A 165 -8.96 7.25 24.11
CA SER A 165 -8.91 7.14 22.64
C SER A 165 -7.86 8.06 22.01
N ARG A 166 -7.63 9.26 22.59
CA ARG A 166 -6.59 10.19 22.11
C ARG A 166 -5.19 9.64 22.36
N GLN A 167 -4.92 9.14 23.57
CA GLN A 167 -3.63 8.54 23.92
C GLN A 167 -3.32 7.32 23.06
N LYS A 168 -4.31 6.46 22.80
CA LYS A 168 -4.17 5.31 21.89
C LYS A 168 -3.71 5.74 20.51
N VAL A 169 -4.38 6.73 19.91
CA VAL A 169 -4.02 7.22 18.57
C VAL A 169 -2.64 7.84 18.56
N ILE A 170 -2.31 8.68 19.54
CA ILE A 170 -0.98 9.28 19.67
C ILE A 170 0.09 8.19 19.76
N LEU A 171 -0.12 7.18 20.61
CA LEU A 171 0.81 6.06 20.76
C LEU A 171 0.99 5.33 19.42
N LEU A 172 -0.09 4.96 18.74
CA LEU A 172 -0.02 4.26 17.45
C LEU A 172 0.68 5.09 16.37
N VAL A 173 0.36 6.39 16.28
CA VAL A 173 1.02 7.31 15.33
C VAL A 173 2.50 7.43 15.65
N LEU A 174 2.87 7.64 16.92
CA LEU A 174 4.28 7.75 17.33
C LEU A 174 5.04 6.45 17.07
N THR A 175 4.45 5.30 17.38
CA THR A 175 5.07 3.99 17.10
C THR A 175 5.32 3.80 15.61
N ALA A 176 4.31 4.06 14.76
CA ALA A 176 4.48 3.97 13.31
C ALA A 176 5.54 4.96 12.80
N PHE A 177 5.49 6.21 13.27
CA PHE A 177 6.43 7.27 12.90
C PHE A 177 7.89 6.90 13.21
N ILE A 178 8.14 6.38 14.42
CA ILE A 178 9.49 5.92 14.84
C ILE A 178 9.94 4.75 13.96
N ILE A 179 9.08 3.77 13.72
CA ILE A 179 9.41 2.60 12.88
C ILE A 179 9.71 3.03 11.44
N TYR A 180 8.96 3.97 10.87
CA TYR A 180 9.21 4.48 9.51
C TYR A 180 10.53 5.22 9.41
N HIS A 181 10.89 6.03 10.41
CA HIS A 181 12.20 6.67 10.45
C HIS A 181 13.32 5.63 10.61
N LEU A 182 13.16 4.65 11.49
CA LEU A 182 14.14 3.58 11.64
C LEU A 182 14.32 2.81 10.33
N LEU A 183 13.23 2.48 9.64
CA LEU A 183 13.28 1.82 8.35
C LEU A 183 13.96 2.70 7.29
N ALA A 184 13.59 3.98 7.17
CA ALA A 184 14.22 4.91 6.25
C ALA A 184 15.74 5.00 6.51
N PHE A 185 16.13 5.09 7.78
CA PHE A 185 17.53 5.10 8.19
C PHE A 185 18.27 3.82 7.74
N ILE A 186 17.70 2.64 8.02
CA ILE A 186 18.29 1.35 7.62
C ILE A 186 18.42 1.26 6.11
N LEU A 187 17.38 1.62 5.36
CA LEU A 187 17.39 1.55 3.90
C LEU A 187 18.39 2.53 3.28
N VAL A 188 18.46 3.77 3.77
CA VAL A 188 19.44 4.76 3.32
C VAL A 188 20.85 4.32 3.70
N ALA A 189 21.05 3.71 4.86
CA ALA A 189 22.33 3.12 5.24
C ALA A 189 22.77 2.02 4.25
N GLN A 190 21.82 1.24 3.72
CA GLN A 190 22.01 0.22 2.68
C GLN A 190 22.13 0.77 1.25
N GLY A 191 21.99 2.09 1.04
CA GLY A 191 22.17 2.74 -0.26
C GLY A 191 20.88 3.14 -0.97
N LEU A 192 19.73 3.13 -0.29
CA LEU A 192 18.49 3.71 -0.85
C LEU A 192 18.72 5.19 -1.18
N SER A 193 18.45 5.56 -2.43
CA SER A 193 18.51 6.93 -2.95
C SER A 193 17.19 7.32 -3.65
N PHE A 194 17.11 8.53 -4.18
CA PHE A 194 15.92 9.05 -4.86
C PHE A 194 15.73 8.37 -6.23
N SER A 195 14.48 8.05 -6.55
CA SER A 195 14.10 7.32 -7.76
C SER A 195 12.72 7.76 -8.26
N GLY A 196 12.37 7.38 -9.49
CA GLY A 196 11.05 7.72 -10.06
C GLY A 196 10.83 9.22 -10.09
N ASP A 197 9.71 9.68 -9.49
CA ASP A 197 9.32 11.09 -9.50
C ASP A 197 9.94 11.92 -8.35
N GLU A 198 10.55 11.27 -7.36
CA GLU A 198 11.13 11.90 -6.18
C GLU A 198 12.09 13.07 -6.47
N PRO A 199 13.09 12.93 -7.36
CA PRO A 199 14.03 14.03 -7.64
C PRO A 199 13.34 15.27 -8.24
N TYR A 200 12.21 15.10 -8.94
CA TYR A 200 11.47 16.23 -9.50
C TYR A 200 10.65 16.97 -8.44
N TYR A 201 10.11 16.26 -7.44
CA TYR A 201 9.50 16.92 -6.29
C TYR A 201 10.53 17.73 -5.51
N LEU A 202 11.75 17.19 -5.34
CA LEU A 202 12.86 17.86 -4.66
C LEU A 202 13.39 19.06 -5.44
N LEU A 203 13.55 18.96 -6.77
CA LEU A 203 13.96 20.10 -7.60
C LEU A 203 12.93 21.24 -7.55
N ASN A 204 11.63 20.90 -7.61
CA ASN A 204 10.57 21.90 -7.42
C ASN A 204 10.58 22.47 -6.00
N THR A 205 10.91 21.67 -4.98
CA THR A 205 11.07 22.16 -3.59
C THR A 205 12.26 23.12 -3.47
N HIS A 206 13.35 22.87 -4.20
CA HIS A 206 14.51 23.74 -4.27
C HIS A 206 14.15 25.11 -4.87
N SER A 207 13.51 25.12 -6.04
CA SER A 207 13.04 26.34 -6.70
C SER A 207 12.08 27.14 -5.81
N LEU A 208 11.11 26.48 -5.16
CA LEU A 208 10.21 27.13 -4.22
C LEU A 208 10.93 27.79 -3.03
N LEU A 209 12.01 27.18 -2.54
CA LEU A 209 12.74 27.68 -1.37
C LEU A 209 13.71 28.82 -1.74
N HIS A 210 14.47 28.65 -2.82
CA HIS A 210 15.56 29.57 -3.20
C HIS A 210 15.13 30.60 -4.23
N ASP A 211 14.38 30.19 -5.24
CA ASP A 211 13.97 31.05 -6.36
C ASP A 211 12.61 31.71 -6.11
N GLN A 212 11.83 31.20 -5.14
CA GLN A 212 10.47 31.65 -4.81
C GLN A 212 9.49 31.58 -6.00
N ASP A 213 9.75 30.69 -6.94
CA ASP A 213 8.88 30.44 -8.08
C ASP A 213 8.73 28.93 -8.36
N ILE A 214 8.16 28.60 -9.51
CA ILE A 214 7.95 27.22 -9.98
C ILE A 214 8.60 26.98 -11.34
N ASN A 215 9.46 27.91 -11.79
CA ASN A 215 10.16 27.82 -13.07
C ASN A 215 11.46 27.06 -12.86
N LEU A 216 11.59 25.90 -13.49
CA LEU A 216 12.72 25.00 -13.31
C LEU A 216 13.84 25.20 -14.34
N ALA A 217 13.72 26.17 -15.25
CA ALA A 217 14.64 26.33 -16.37
C ALA A 217 16.09 26.60 -15.90
N ASN A 218 16.26 27.53 -14.98
CA ASN A 218 17.55 27.80 -14.32
C ASN A 218 18.03 26.58 -13.52
N ASN A 219 17.14 25.89 -12.80
CA ASN A 219 17.55 24.77 -11.96
C ASN A 219 18.10 23.59 -12.78
N TYR A 220 17.52 23.32 -13.95
CA TYR A 220 18.07 22.33 -14.89
C TYR A 220 19.39 22.80 -15.50
N ALA A 221 19.52 24.08 -15.84
CA ALA A 221 20.74 24.66 -16.41
C ALA A 221 21.91 24.62 -15.42
N HIS A 222 21.65 24.95 -14.15
CA HIS A 222 22.65 24.98 -13.08
C HIS A 222 22.90 23.63 -12.41
N GLN A 223 22.09 22.62 -12.75
CA GLN A 223 22.18 21.27 -12.17
C GLN A 223 21.92 21.24 -10.65
N ASP A 224 20.94 22.03 -10.19
CA ASP A 224 20.61 22.19 -8.76
C ASP A 224 20.16 20.88 -8.10
N TYR A 225 19.87 19.84 -8.88
CA TYR A 225 19.66 18.49 -8.36
C TYR A 225 20.88 17.92 -7.62
N PHE A 226 22.09 18.47 -7.79
CA PHE A 226 23.27 18.14 -6.98
C PHE A 226 23.25 18.74 -5.57
N HIS A 227 22.24 19.56 -5.22
CA HIS A 227 21.99 19.91 -3.81
C HIS A 227 21.45 18.74 -2.99
N PHE A 228 20.88 17.72 -3.64
CA PHE A 228 20.39 16.51 -2.96
C PHE A 228 20.96 15.20 -3.51
N TYR A 229 21.60 15.23 -4.69
CA TYR A 229 22.45 14.13 -5.17
C TYR A 229 23.93 14.38 -4.87
N SER A 230 24.65 13.32 -4.52
CA SER A 230 26.11 13.38 -4.42
C SER A 230 26.75 13.43 -5.80
N GLN A 231 27.30 14.59 -6.17
CA GLN A 231 28.06 14.75 -7.42
C GLN A 231 29.32 13.89 -7.43
N LYS A 232 29.97 13.72 -6.26
CA LYS A 232 31.15 12.86 -6.10
C LYS A 232 30.86 11.40 -6.46
N ASP A 233 29.71 10.90 -6.02
CA ASP A 233 29.33 9.50 -6.26
C ASP A 233 28.69 9.30 -7.65
N ASN A 234 28.23 10.39 -8.29
CA ASN A 234 27.52 10.35 -9.57
C ASN A 234 28.01 11.46 -10.54
N PRO A 235 29.30 11.48 -10.93
CA PRO A 235 29.89 12.62 -11.65
C PRO A 235 29.32 12.83 -13.07
N GLY A 236 28.77 11.78 -13.69
CA GLY A 236 28.12 11.85 -15.00
C GLY A 236 26.59 11.94 -14.97
N PHE A 237 25.98 12.01 -13.78
CA PHE A 237 24.53 11.98 -13.66
C PHE A 237 23.90 13.27 -14.19
N ARG A 238 22.96 13.12 -15.10
CA ARG A 238 22.10 14.20 -15.58
C ARG A 238 20.66 13.81 -15.35
N LEU A 239 19.96 14.61 -14.55
CA LEU A 239 18.54 14.43 -14.33
C LEU A 239 17.80 14.80 -15.62
N GLY A 240 16.99 13.87 -16.14
CA GLY A 240 16.19 14.12 -17.34
C GLY A 240 15.21 15.29 -17.12
N ILE A 241 14.91 16.04 -18.16
CA ILE A 241 13.92 17.12 -18.05
C ILE A 241 12.54 16.49 -17.90
N TYR A 242 11.88 16.76 -16.77
CA TYR A 242 10.52 16.33 -16.47
C TYR A 242 9.67 17.55 -16.08
N ALA A 243 9.68 18.51 -17.01
CA ALA A 243 8.95 19.75 -16.94
C ALA A 243 8.40 20.07 -18.33
N ARG A 244 7.40 20.96 -18.38
CA ARG A 244 6.79 21.40 -19.62
C ARG A 244 7.04 22.89 -19.86
N GLN A 245 7.40 23.23 -21.09
CA GLN A 245 7.49 24.61 -21.52
C GLN A 245 6.15 25.35 -21.39
N GLY A 246 6.20 26.51 -20.75
CA GLY A 246 5.08 27.44 -20.63
C GLY A 246 4.88 28.30 -21.88
N LYS A 247 3.76 29.03 -21.92
CA LYS A 247 3.42 29.93 -23.03
C LYS A 247 4.39 31.11 -23.20
N LYS A 248 5.20 31.39 -22.18
CA LYS A 248 6.16 32.51 -22.15
C LYS A 248 7.46 32.22 -22.94
N GLY A 249 7.70 30.98 -23.35
CA GLY A 249 8.88 30.62 -24.13
C GLY A 249 9.74 29.54 -23.45
N PRO A 250 10.91 29.21 -24.04
CA PRO A 250 11.76 28.09 -23.64
C PRO A 250 12.38 28.26 -22.24
N ASP A 251 12.54 29.51 -21.77
CA ASP A 251 13.09 29.82 -20.45
C ASP A 251 12.10 29.61 -19.29
N TYR A 252 10.89 29.14 -19.59
CA TYR A 252 9.85 28.87 -18.61
C TYR A 252 9.45 27.39 -18.64
N LEU A 253 10.09 26.59 -17.78
CA LEU A 253 9.82 25.16 -17.63
C LEU A 253 9.04 24.92 -16.33
N TYR A 254 7.81 24.45 -16.42
CA TYR A 254 6.94 24.22 -15.27
C TYR A 254 6.79 22.73 -14.90
N PRO A 255 6.75 22.38 -13.61
CA PRO A 255 6.70 21.00 -13.13
C PRO A 255 5.41 20.29 -13.52
N ILE A 256 5.55 19.07 -14.04
CA ILE A 256 4.43 18.21 -14.45
C ILE A 256 3.67 17.64 -13.25
N ASN A 257 4.42 17.38 -12.19
CA ASN A 257 3.96 16.79 -10.94
C ASN A 257 3.27 17.82 -10.02
N LEU A 258 3.12 19.07 -10.46
CA LEU A 258 2.64 20.21 -9.66
C LEU A 258 3.46 20.38 -8.37
N PHE A 259 3.02 21.25 -7.47
CA PHE A 259 3.80 21.67 -6.29
C PHE A 259 3.24 21.22 -4.94
N GLY A 260 2.09 20.53 -4.90
CA GLY A 260 1.45 20.14 -3.65
C GLY A 260 2.33 19.27 -2.73
N VAL A 261 3.07 18.32 -3.31
CA VAL A 261 4.02 17.49 -2.56
C VAL A 261 5.24 18.30 -2.14
N SER A 262 5.77 19.15 -3.02
CA SER A 262 6.95 19.98 -2.74
C SER A 262 6.73 20.91 -1.55
N LEU A 263 5.51 21.46 -1.38
CA LEU A 263 5.14 22.24 -0.20
C LEU A 263 5.19 21.42 1.10
N LEU A 264 4.82 20.13 1.07
CA LEU A 264 4.89 19.27 2.25
C LEU A 264 6.34 18.88 2.60
N VAL A 265 7.20 18.78 1.59
CA VAL A 265 8.62 18.41 1.75
C VAL A 265 9.46 19.60 2.19
N LEU A 266 9.05 20.83 1.87
CA LEU A 266 9.77 22.09 2.12
C LEU A 266 10.44 22.18 3.50
N PRO A 267 9.80 21.84 4.64
CA PRO A 267 10.44 21.94 5.95
C PRO A 267 11.62 20.98 6.11
N HIS A 268 11.51 19.76 5.57
CA HIS A 268 12.58 18.77 5.61
C HIS A 268 13.69 19.12 4.62
N TYR A 269 13.34 19.70 3.47
CA TYR A 269 14.31 20.19 2.50
C TYR A 269 15.15 21.33 3.07
N TRP A 270 14.51 22.32 3.68
CA TRP A 270 15.21 23.37 4.42
C TRP A 270 16.14 22.80 5.48
N LEU A 271 15.65 21.90 6.34
CA LEU A 271 16.45 21.26 7.38
C LEU A 271 17.62 20.45 6.80
N SER A 272 17.46 19.83 5.63
CA SER A 272 18.50 19.00 5.04
C SER A 272 19.76 19.77 4.61
N HIS A 273 19.70 21.10 4.45
CA HIS A 273 20.86 21.94 4.14
C HIS A 273 21.93 21.93 5.24
N PHE A 274 21.55 21.59 6.47
CA PHE A 274 22.49 21.48 7.59
C PHE A 274 23.18 20.11 7.67
N PHE A 275 22.91 19.21 6.72
CA PHE A 275 23.41 17.83 6.72
C PHE A 275 23.99 17.45 5.36
N GLY A 276 24.90 16.47 5.35
CA GLY A 276 25.51 15.94 4.13
C GLY A 276 25.36 14.42 4.02
N GLY A 277 25.59 13.91 2.81
CA GLY A 277 25.62 12.47 2.53
C GLY A 277 24.33 11.74 2.95
N LYS A 278 24.48 10.62 3.66
CA LYS A 278 23.34 9.77 4.05
C LYS A 278 22.33 10.46 4.97
N TRP A 279 22.74 11.43 5.78
CA TRP A 279 21.84 12.17 6.67
C TRP A 279 20.89 13.09 5.90
N LEU A 280 21.38 13.76 4.86
CA LEU A 280 20.56 14.54 3.93
C LEU A 280 19.51 13.64 3.28
N VAL A 281 19.94 12.51 2.72
CA VAL A 281 19.04 11.56 2.03
C VAL A 281 17.99 11.01 2.99
N PHE A 282 18.39 10.66 4.22
CA PHE A 282 17.48 10.19 5.27
C PHE A 282 16.38 11.20 5.58
N LEU A 283 16.74 12.47 5.83
CA LEU A 283 15.78 13.54 6.16
C LEU A 283 14.76 13.76 5.04
N LEU A 284 15.21 13.73 3.78
CA LEU A 284 14.34 13.91 2.63
C LEU A 284 13.44 12.69 2.41
N LYS A 285 13.98 11.48 2.50
CA LYS A 285 13.21 10.22 2.34
C LYS A 285 12.16 10.03 3.43
N SER A 286 12.40 10.50 4.65
CA SER A 286 11.44 10.40 5.75
C SER A 286 10.45 11.57 5.84
N SER A 287 10.51 12.55 4.92
CA SER A 287 9.72 13.78 4.97
C SER A 287 8.20 13.56 5.03
N LEU A 288 7.70 12.47 4.43
CA LEU A 288 6.27 12.12 4.42
C LEU A 288 5.89 11.04 5.44
N ALA A 289 6.82 10.56 6.26
CA ALA A 289 6.57 9.50 7.24
C ALA A 289 5.51 9.90 8.29
N LEU A 290 5.42 11.20 8.65
CA LEU A 290 4.37 11.71 9.53
C LEU A 290 2.98 11.49 8.92
N TRP A 291 2.82 11.78 7.62
CA TRP A 291 1.54 11.59 6.93
C TRP A 291 1.14 10.12 6.85
N ALA A 292 2.11 9.22 6.65
CA ALA A 292 1.86 7.76 6.68
C ALA A 292 1.42 7.29 8.07
N ALA A 293 2.07 7.79 9.13
CA ALA A 293 1.72 7.44 10.50
C ALA A 293 0.32 7.96 10.87
N LEU A 294 0.00 9.20 10.47
CA LEU A 294 -1.33 9.78 10.64
C LEU A 294 -2.39 9.01 9.86
N LEU A 295 -2.11 8.55 8.64
CA LEU A 295 -2.99 7.66 7.87
C LEU A 295 -3.29 6.38 8.64
N GLY A 296 -2.27 5.72 9.21
CA GLY A 296 -2.45 4.56 10.07
C GLY A 296 -3.40 4.86 11.23
N GLY A 297 -3.20 5.98 11.93
CA GLY A 297 -4.10 6.44 12.99
C GLY A 297 -5.54 6.67 12.53
N GLN A 298 -5.74 7.22 11.33
CA GLN A 298 -7.07 7.40 10.73
C GLN A 298 -7.74 6.06 10.40
N LEU A 299 -6.99 5.09 9.88
CA LEU A 299 -7.49 3.75 9.59
C LEU A 299 -7.91 3.01 10.87
N TYR A 300 -7.08 3.07 11.92
CA TYR A 300 -7.43 2.52 13.24
C TYR A 300 -8.78 3.08 13.72
N LEU A 301 -8.93 4.40 13.67
CA LEU A 301 -10.15 5.06 14.13
C LEU A 301 -11.37 4.73 13.25
N LEU A 302 -11.21 4.74 11.91
CA LEU A 302 -12.29 4.37 10.99
C LEU A 302 -12.80 2.96 11.30
N VAL A 303 -11.88 2.02 11.44
CA VAL A 303 -12.20 0.62 11.72
C VAL A 303 -12.89 0.48 13.07
N LYS A 304 -12.40 1.18 14.09
CA LYS A 304 -13.02 1.20 15.41
C LYS A 304 -14.44 1.78 15.37
N GLU A 305 -14.68 2.81 14.57
CA GLU A 305 -16.01 3.42 14.35
C GLU A 305 -16.98 2.52 13.58
N ILE A 306 -16.48 1.65 12.68
CA ILE A 306 -17.33 0.73 11.89
C ILE A 306 -17.69 -0.50 12.71
N TRP A 307 -16.69 -1.19 13.29
CA TRP A 307 -16.91 -2.52 13.90
C TRP A 307 -16.98 -2.49 15.42
N SER A 308 -16.71 -1.35 16.07
CA SER A 308 -16.63 -1.22 17.53
C SER A 308 -15.65 -2.18 18.21
N ASN A 309 -14.80 -2.87 17.44
CA ASN A 309 -13.90 -3.91 17.92
C ASN A 309 -12.44 -3.42 17.88
N GLU A 310 -11.83 -3.31 19.07
CA GLU A 310 -10.46 -2.81 19.20
C GLU A 310 -9.42 -3.78 18.64
N LYS A 311 -9.64 -5.10 18.78
CA LYS A 311 -8.72 -6.11 18.24
C LYS A 311 -8.66 -6.01 16.72
N ILE A 312 -9.82 -5.90 16.06
CA ILE A 312 -9.87 -5.76 14.60
C ILE A 312 -9.22 -4.44 14.17
N ALA A 313 -9.48 -3.33 14.88
CA ALA A 313 -8.86 -2.05 14.59
C ALA A 313 -7.32 -2.09 14.70
N LEU A 314 -6.79 -2.72 15.75
CA LEU A 314 -5.36 -2.92 15.92
C LEU A 314 -4.76 -3.85 14.86
N SER A 315 -5.46 -4.93 14.51
CA SER A 315 -5.02 -5.84 13.45
C SER A 315 -4.93 -5.14 12.10
N ILE A 316 -5.96 -4.37 11.72
CA ILE A 316 -5.94 -3.60 10.47
C ILE A 316 -4.84 -2.54 10.53
N TRP A 317 -4.71 -1.81 11.64
CA TRP A 317 -3.64 -0.83 11.79
C TRP A 317 -2.25 -1.46 11.62
N LEU A 318 -1.99 -2.59 12.28
CA LEU A 318 -0.71 -3.30 12.20
C LEU A 318 -0.44 -3.76 10.76
N LEU A 319 -1.41 -4.45 10.14
CA LEU A 319 -1.27 -4.98 8.80
C LEU A 319 -1.09 -3.85 7.78
N SER A 320 -1.94 -2.83 7.80
CA SER A 320 -1.88 -1.75 6.82
C SER A 320 -0.64 -0.87 7.01
N SER A 321 -0.28 -0.53 8.24
CA SER A 321 0.82 0.42 8.51
C SER A 321 2.18 -0.19 8.23
N PHE A 322 2.34 -1.51 8.41
CA PHE A 322 3.62 -2.20 8.23
C PHE A 322 3.66 -3.14 7.03
N SER A 323 2.75 -2.93 6.06
CA SER A 323 2.80 -3.58 4.75
C SER A 323 2.80 -2.56 3.62
N ALA A 324 3.15 -3.01 2.41
CA ALA A 324 2.83 -2.26 1.21
C ALA A 324 1.29 -2.08 1.09
N PRO A 325 0.82 -0.93 0.57
CA PRO A 325 1.62 0.17 0.02
C PRO A 325 2.09 1.20 1.06
N ILE A 326 1.54 1.25 2.29
CA ILE A 326 1.80 2.34 3.24
C ILE A 326 3.27 2.35 3.68
N LEU A 327 3.83 1.20 4.05
CA LEU A 327 5.22 1.11 4.48
C LEU A 327 6.19 1.56 3.37
N PHE A 328 5.87 1.23 2.11
CA PHE A 328 6.66 1.64 0.95
C PHE A 328 6.65 3.17 0.80
N TYR A 329 5.47 3.78 0.78
CA TYR A 329 5.36 5.24 0.63
C TYR A 329 5.73 6.03 1.89
N ALA A 330 5.82 5.40 3.06
CA ALA A 330 6.28 6.07 4.28
C ALA A 330 7.75 6.53 4.20
N VAL A 331 8.53 5.92 3.30
CA VAL A 331 9.96 6.22 3.09
C VAL A 331 10.25 6.73 1.68
N HIS A 332 9.22 7.18 0.95
CA HIS A 332 9.35 7.75 -0.40
C HIS A 332 8.50 9.01 -0.55
N ILE A 333 8.93 9.90 -1.45
CA ILE A 333 8.29 11.20 -1.66
C ILE A 333 7.21 11.10 -2.73
N TYR A 334 5.98 10.85 -2.31
CA TYR A 334 4.84 10.64 -3.21
C TYR A 334 3.52 11.21 -2.66
N PRO A 335 2.64 11.74 -3.53
CA PRO A 335 1.37 12.35 -3.14
C PRO A 335 0.32 11.39 -2.57
N GLU A 336 0.46 10.08 -2.82
CA GLU A 336 -0.51 9.04 -2.47
C GLU A 336 -0.83 9.00 -0.98
N ILE A 337 0.16 9.15 -0.10
CA ILE A 337 -0.03 9.06 1.35
C ILE A 337 -0.78 10.27 1.92
N PRO A 338 -0.38 11.53 1.66
CA PRO A 338 -1.18 12.69 2.06
C PRO A 338 -2.62 12.63 1.55
N ILE A 339 -2.82 12.29 0.27
CA ILE A 339 -4.16 12.20 -0.32
C ILE A 339 -4.98 11.08 0.32
N ALA A 340 -4.39 9.91 0.59
CA ALA A 340 -5.07 8.83 1.31
C ALA A 340 -5.45 9.26 2.74
N PHE A 341 -4.55 9.94 3.45
CA PHE A 341 -4.84 10.49 4.79
C PHE A 341 -6.04 11.44 4.76
N PHE A 342 -6.03 12.43 3.86
CA PHE A 342 -7.14 13.38 3.73
C PHE A 342 -8.44 12.68 3.34
N SER A 343 -8.38 11.71 2.42
CA SER A 343 -9.56 10.95 1.98
C SER A 343 -10.19 10.15 3.12
N ILE A 344 -9.40 9.40 3.90
CA ILE A 344 -9.93 8.64 5.05
C ILE A 344 -10.45 9.58 6.13
N PHE A 345 -9.75 10.68 6.39
CA PHE A 345 -10.20 11.70 7.34
C PHE A 345 -11.57 12.28 6.92
N LEU A 346 -11.68 12.76 5.68
CA LEU A 346 -12.92 13.31 5.12
C LEU A 346 -14.06 12.29 5.16
N TYR A 347 -13.80 11.04 4.77
CA TYR A 347 -14.78 9.95 4.82
C TYR A 347 -15.29 9.68 6.25
N ARG A 348 -14.39 9.62 7.24
CA ARG A 348 -14.79 9.48 8.65
C ARG A 348 -15.66 10.63 9.11
N LYS A 349 -15.28 11.87 8.77
CA LYS A 349 -16.03 13.06 9.18
C LYS A 349 -17.39 13.14 8.53
N LEU A 350 -17.52 12.74 7.27
CA LEU A 350 -18.80 12.65 6.58
C LEU A 350 -19.82 11.79 7.35
N ARG A 351 -19.37 10.72 8.01
CA ARG A 351 -20.26 9.79 8.74
C ARG A 351 -20.83 10.35 10.04
N LEU A 352 -20.28 11.45 10.57
CA LEU A 352 -20.76 12.06 11.82
C LEU A 352 -22.19 12.58 11.66
N ALA A 353 -23.02 12.44 12.69
CA ALA A 353 -24.44 12.85 12.67
C ALA A 353 -24.61 14.36 12.44
N ASN A 354 -23.85 15.17 13.19
CA ASN A 354 -23.92 16.62 13.17
C ASN A 354 -22.60 17.20 12.66
N LEU A 355 -22.67 18.01 11.61
CA LEU A 355 -21.55 18.73 11.02
C LEU A 355 -21.71 20.21 11.29
N SER A 356 -20.78 20.81 12.05
CA SER A 356 -20.79 22.25 12.27
C SER A 356 -20.36 22.99 11.00
N ASN A 357 -20.88 24.21 10.79
CA ASN A 357 -20.51 25.03 9.63
C ASN A 357 -18.99 25.29 9.56
N ARG A 358 -18.34 25.51 10.72
CA ARG A 358 -16.88 25.66 10.81
C ARG A 358 -16.14 24.40 10.36
N ALA A 359 -16.64 23.23 10.72
CA ALA A 359 -16.05 21.96 10.29
C ALA A 359 -16.22 21.76 8.78
N LEU A 360 -17.38 22.11 8.21
CA LEU A 360 -17.62 22.03 6.77
C LEU A 360 -16.68 22.92 5.96
N VAL A 361 -16.40 24.13 6.43
CA VAL A 361 -15.36 24.99 5.85
C VAL A 361 -13.99 24.30 5.88
N GLY A 362 -13.60 23.71 7.01
CA GLY A 362 -12.34 22.97 7.12
C GLY A 362 -12.27 21.75 6.18
N TYR A 363 -13.36 21.02 6.00
CA TYR A 363 -13.43 19.89 5.07
C TYR A 363 -13.37 20.34 3.61
N GLY A 364 -14.03 21.45 3.29
CA GLY A 364 -13.95 22.09 1.98
C GLY A 364 -12.52 22.55 1.66
N LEU A 365 -11.83 23.17 2.62
CA LEU A 365 -10.42 23.56 2.49
C LEU A 365 -9.52 22.35 2.20
N LEU A 366 -9.64 21.28 3.00
CA LEU A 366 -8.86 20.06 2.80
C LEU A 366 -9.11 19.42 1.43
N LEU A 367 -10.36 19.33 1.01
CA LEU A 367 -10.71 18.80 -0.30
C LEU A 367 -10.17 19.70 -1.43
N GLY A 368 -10.21 21.02 -1.25
CA GLY A 368 -9.65 22.00 -2.17
C GLY A 368 -8.16 21.82 -2.44
N LEU A 369 -7.40 21.13 -1.59
CA LEU A 369 -5.97 20.88 -1.82
C LEU A 369 -5.72 19.85 -2.95
N PHE A 370 -6.66 18.96 -3.24
CA PHE A 370 -6.43 17.77 -4.07
C PHE A 370 -5.92 18.08 -5.49
N PRO A 371 -6.47 19.06 -6.23
CA PRO A 371 -6.00 19.36 -7.59
C PRO A 371 -4.51 19.73 -7.66
N TRP A 372 -3.94 20.28 -6.58
CA TRP A 372 -2.56 20.74 -6.51
C TRP A 372 -1.54 19.61 -6.28
N PHE A 373 -1.99 18.40 -5.93
CA PHE A 373 -1.13 17.21 -5.75
C PHE A 373 -0.95 16.40 -7.05
N GLY A 374 -1.71 16.71 -8.10
CA GLY A 374 -1.65 16.02 -9.38
C GLY A 374 -3.02 15.84 -10.01
N LEU A 375 -3.08 15.86 -11.35
CA LEU A 375 -4.33 15.79 -12.10
C LEU A 375 -5.14 14.51 -11.84
N LYS A 376 -4.46 13.39 -11.57
CA LYS A 376 -5.12 12.12 -11.23
C LYS A 376 -6.01 12.21 -9.98
N TYR A 377 -5.73 13.15 -9.07
CA TYR A 377 -6.52 13.33 -7.85
C TYR A 377 -7.80 14.12 -8.07
N ASN A 378 -8.02 14.71 -9.25
CA ASN A 378 -9.30 15.35 -9.59
C ASN A 378 -10.48 14.37 -9.56
N ILE A 379 -10.23 13.09 -9.87
CA ILE A 379 -11.26 12.04 -9.79
C ILE A 379 -11.70 11.85 -8.33
N ILE A 380 -10.74 11.76 -7.42
CA ILE A 380 -11.01 11.61 -5.97
C ILE A 380 -11.66 12.89 -5.42
N PHE A 381 -11.20 14.05 -5.87
CA PHE A 381 -11.79 15.34 -5.55
C PHE A 381 -13.29 15.37 -5.86
N TRP A 382 -13.67 15.07 -7.11
CA TRP A 382 -15.08 15.11 -7.53
C TRP A 382 -15.93 14.04 -6.84
N ALA A 383 -15.38 12.84 -6.63
CA ALA A 383 -16.06 11.79 -5.88
C ALA A 383 -16.43 12.25 -4.46
N PHE A 384 -15.47 12.81 -3.71
CA PHE A 384 -15.73 13.34 -2.37
C PHE A 384 -16.62 14.58 -2.38
N PHE A 385 -16.42 15.49 -3.33
CA PHE A 385 -17.24 16.70 -3.46
C PHE A 385 -18.71 16.35 -3.62
N LEU A 386 -19.03 15.47 -4.57
CA LEU A 386 -20.39 15.00 -4.83
C LEU A 386 -20.94 14.18 -3.66
N LEU A 387 -20.13 13.32 -3.05
CA LEU A 387 -20.55 12.51 -1.90
C LEU A 387 -20.92 13.38 -0.69
N PHE A 388 -20.13 14.42 -0.39
CA PHE A 388 -20.45 15.39 0.65
C PHE A 388 -21.74 16.16 0.35
N LEU A 389 -21.90 16.64 -0.89
CA LEU A 389 -23.11 17.33 -1.31
C LEU A 389 -24.35 16.44 -1.22
N TYR A 390 -24.25 15.19 -1.69
CA TYR A 390 -25.32 14.21 -1.60
C TYR A 390 -25.71 13.93 -0.15
N HIS A 391 -24.74 13.75 0.73
CA HIS A 391 -25.00 13.49 2.15
C HIS A 391 -25.63 14.69 2.85
N LEU A 392 -25.15 15.91 2.57
CA LEU A 392 -25.74 17.15 3.09
C LEU A 392 -27.16 17.35 2.56
N TYR A 393 -27.43 17.00 1.30
CA TYR A 393 -28.77 17.02 0.70
C TYR A 393 -29.71 16.04 1.39
N ARG A 394 -29.30 14.77 1.55
CA ARG A 394 -30.11 13.72 2.20
C ARG A 394 -30.45 14.00 3.66
N ARG A 395 -29.64 14.83 4.34
CA ARG A 395 -29.82 15.20 5.75
C ARG A 395 -30.50 16.54 5.97
N ARG A 396 -31.04 17.17 4.92
CA ARG A 396 -31.89 18.36 5.08
C ARG A 396 -33.19 17.99 5.77
N ALA A 397 -33.25 18.19 7.10
CA ALA A 397 -34.51 18.18 7.85
C ALA A 397 -35.37 19.43 7.54
N SER A 398 -34.72 20.52 7.13
CA SER A 398 -35.33 21.76 6.66
C SER A 398 -34.49 22.30 5.50
N CYS A 399 -35.10 23.04 4.57
CA CYS A 399 -34.56 23.47 3.27
C CYS A 399 -33.40 24.49 3.35
N SER A 400 -32.44 24.31 4.26
CA SER A 400 -31.28 25.18 4.40
C SER A 400 -30.16 24.75 3.45
N TRP A 401 -29.86 25.61 2.48
CA TRP A 401 -28.76 25.43 1.53
C TRP A 401 -27.38 25.81 2.10
N ARG A 402 -27.36 26.48 3.27
CA ARG A 402 -26.15 27.04 3.89
C ARG A 402 -25.02 26.03 4.11
N PRO A 403 -25.26 24.80 4.64
CA PRO A 403 -24.18 23.84 4.86
C PRO A 403 -23.47 23.43 3.55
N GLY A 404 -24.24 23.29 2.47
CA GLY A 404 -23.69 23.00 1.15
C GLY A 404 -22.77 24.12 0.67
N VAL A 405 -23.19 25.38 0.84
CA VAL A 405 -22.37 26.54 0.44
C VAL A 405 -21.10 26.67 1.27
N PHE A 406 -21.17 26.49 2.60
CA PHE A 406 -19.98 26.54 3.45
C PHE A 406 -18.94 25.47 3.10
N PHE A 407 -19.40 24.27 2.75
CA PHE A 407 -18.52 23.21 2.26
C PHE A 407 -17.98 23.52 0.86
N SER A 408 -18.84 23.95 -0.08
CA SER A 408 -18.49 24.07 -1.49
C SER A 408 -17.63 25.27 -1.85
N PHE A 409 -17.61 26.32 -1.02
CA PHE A 409 -16.87 27.55 -1.33
C PHE A 409 -15.39 27.28 -1.66
N PHE A 410 -14.64 26.62 -0.77
CA PHE A 410 -13.21 26.38 -0.96
C PHE A 410 -12.85 25.34 -2.04
N PRO A 411 -13.54 24.18 -2.16
CA PRO A 411 -13.31 23.25 -3.27
C PRO A 411 -13.51 23.91 -4.63
N LEU A 412 -14.61 24.66 -4.81
CA LEU A 412 -14.92 25.30 -6.09
C LEU A 412 -13.94 26.45 -6.38
N LEU A 413 -13.64 27.29 -5.38
CA LEU A 413 -12.63 28.34 -5.51
C LEU A 413 -11.28 27.74 -5.91
N SER A 414 -10.85 26.67 -5.26
CA SER A 414 -9.61 25.99 -5.58
C SER A 414 -9.60 25.42 -7.01
N MET A 415 -10.70 24.80 -7.44
CA MET A 415 -10.81 24.27 -8.81
C MET A 415 -10.77 25.39 -9.86
N VAL A 416 -11.47 26.50 -9.63
CA VAL A 416 -11.43 27.67 -10.51
C VAL A 416 -10.01 28.24 -10.56
N SER A 417 -9.37 28.44 -9.40
CA SER A 417 -7.99 28.90 -9.31
C SER A 417 -7.01 27.95 -10.00
N PHE A 418 -7.24 26.64 -9.91
CA PHE A 418 -6.43 25.64 -10.59
C PHE A 418 -6.52 25.80 -12.12
N TYR A 419 -7.71 25.95 -12.70
CA TYR A 419 -7.85 26.17 -14.15
C TYR A 419 -7.28 27.52 -14.61
N LEU A 420 -7.48 28.58 -13.82
CA LEU A 420 -6.86 29.89 -14.10
C LEU A 420 -5.34 29.81 -14.03
N PHE A 421 -4.79 29.03 -13.09
CA PHE A 421 -3.38 28.75 -12.99
C PHE A 421 -2.85 27.97 -14.21
N ILE A 422 -3.52 26.90 -14.64
CA ILE A 422 -3.13 26.18 -15.87
C ILE A 422 -3.16 27.11 -17.10
N TYR A 423 -4.19 27.95 -17.22
CA TYR A 423 -4.28 28.93 -18.30
C TYR A 423 -3.18 30.00 -18.22
N SER A 424 -2.80 30.43 -17.02
CA SER A 424 -1.73 31.42 -16.84
C SER A 424 -0.37 30.85 -17.28
N LEU A 425 -0.12 29.56 -17.03
CA LEU A 425 1.12 28.89 -17.41
C LEU A 425 1.17 28.51 -18.90
N TYR A 426 0.10 27.95 -19.44
CA TYR A 426 0.11 27.28 -20.74
C TYR A 426 -0.82 27.88 -21.80
N GLY A 427 -1.69 28.83 -21.44
CA GLY A 427 -2.62 29.48 -22.37
C GLY A 427 -3.82 28.62 -22.77
N SER A 428 -4.01 27.48 -22.11
CA SER A 428 -5.10 26.53 -22.36
C SER A 428 -5.83 26.23 -21.06
N PHE A 429 -7.15 26.04 -21.13
CA PHE A 429 -7.96 25.55 -20.00
C PHE A 429 -7.94 24.01 -19.88
N SER A 430 -7.30 23.31 -20.83
CA SER A 430 -7.15 21.86 -20.73
C SER A 430 -6.21 21.53 -19.57
N PRO A 431 -6.65 20.75 -18.56
CA PRO A 431 -5.75 20.35 -17.48
C PRO A 431 -4.64 19.45 -18.03
N PHE A 432 -4.90 18.67 -19.09
CA PHE A 432 -3.91 17.81 -19.74
C PHE A 432 -2.75 18.57 -20.38
N SER A 433 -2.89 19.89 -20.53
CA SER A 433 -1.78 20.73 -20.96
C SER A 433 -0.57 20.54 -20.05
N VAL A 434 -0.69 20.19 -18.76
CA VAL A 434 0.47 19.85 -17.93
C VAL A 434 1.35 18.70 -18.49
N TYR A 435 0.77 17.75 -19.23
CA TYR A 435 1.46 16.56 -19.76
C TYR A 435 1.86 16.65 -21.25
N GLU A 436 1.37 17.65 -21.97
CA GLU A 436 1.59 17.78 -23.42
C GLU A 436 3.08 17.99 -23.73
N GLY A 437 3.62 17.16 -24.62
CA GLY A 437 5.03 17.21 -25.05
C GLY A 437 6.01 16.39 -24.19
N VAL A 438 5.54 15.83 -23.07
CA VAL A 438 6.38 15.02 -22.16
C VAL A 438 6.11 13.53 -22.32
N LEU A 439 4.86 13.15 -22.64
CA LEU A 439 4.53 11.80 -23.07
C LEU A 439 4.94 11.61 -24.52
N THR A 440 5.61 10.49 -24.84
CA THR A 440 5.81 10.10 -26.23
C THR A 440 4.45 10.01 -26.94
N PRO A 441 4.37 10.29 -28.26
CA PRO A 441 3.10 10.26 -29.00
C PRO A 441 2.31 8.95 -28.76
N GLU A 442 3.02 7.84 -28.68
CA GLU A 442 2.49 6.50 -28.35
C GLU A 442 1.85 6.42 -26.96
N LYS A 443 2.49 6.98 -25.92
CA LYS A 443 1.95 6.99 -24.55
C LYS A 443 0.76 7.94 -24.42
N PHE A 444 0.79 9.07 -25.11
CA PHE A 444 -0.33 10.01 -25.14
C PHE A 444 -1.53 9.39 -25.87
N GLN A 445 -1.30 8.72 -26.99
CA GLN A 445 -2.32 8.00 -27.73
C GLN A 445 -2.87 6.83 -26.92
N ALA A 446 -2.03 6.03 -26.27
CA ALA A 446 -2.48 4.96 -25.36
C ALA A 446 -3.30 5.49 -24.18
N LEU A 447 -2.94 6.63 -23.58
CA LEU A 447 -3.72 7.28 -22.52
C LEU A 447 -5.08 7.76 -23.05
N LYS A 448 -5.09 8.41 -24.22
CA LYS A 448 -6.29 8.91 -24.88
C LYS A 448 -7.22 7.76 -25.27
N THR A 449 -6.67 6.70 -25.84
CA THR A 449 -7.37 5.45 -26.17
C THR A 449 -7.90 4.77 -24.92
N ALA A 450 -7.10 4.62 -23.86
CA ALA A 450 -7.56 4.03 -22.60
C ALA A 450 -8.71 4.82 -21.95
N LEU A 451 -8.73 6.16 -22.09
CA LEU A 451 -9.80 7.01 -21.54
C LEU A 451 -11.04 7.09 -22.44
N LEU A 452 -10.86 7.08 -23.76
CA LEU A 452 -11.96 7.21 -24.73
C LEU A 452 -12.58 5.86 -25.13
N GLU A 453 -11.82 4.78 -25.13
CA GLU A 453 -12.27 3.43 -25.49
C GLU A 453 -12.77 2.61 -24.29
N TYR A 454 -12.81 3.18 -23.08
CA TYR A 454 -13.44 2.49 -21.95
C TYR A 454 -14.92 2.25 -22.31
N PRO A 455 -15.33 0.98 -22.53
CA PRO A 455 -16.60 0.72 -23.16
C PRO A 455 -17.72 1.12 -22.19
N LEU A 456 -18.56 2.05 -22.63
CA LEU A 456 -19.82 2.45 -21.97
C LEU A 456 -20.74 1.26 -21.66
N ARG A 457 -20.48 0.08 -22.24
CA ARG A 457 -21.22 -1.17 -22.02
C ARG A 457 -20.89 -1.89 -20.70
N MET A 458 -19.92 -1.42 -19.92
CA MET A 458 -19.72 -1.84 -18.52
C MET A 458 -20.13 -0.73 -17.52
N ARG A 459 -21.14 0.10 -17.87
CA ARG A 459 -21.86 0.96 -16.93
C ARG A 459 -23.15 0.31 -16.48
#